data_AF-A0A2D7GHJ8-F1
#
_entry.id   AF-A0A2D7GHJ8-F1
#
_cell.length_a   1.000
_cell.length_b   1.000
_cell.length_c   1.000
_cell.angle_alpha   90.00
_cell.angle_beta   90.00
_cell.angle_gamma   90.00
#
_symmetry.space_group_name_H-M   'P 1'
#
loop_
_entity.id
_entity.type
_entity.pdbx_description
1 polymer ?
#
loop_
_entity_poly.entity_id
_entity_poly.type
_entity_poly.pdbx_seq_one_letter_code
_entity_poly.pdbx_strand_id
1 'polypeptide(L)'
;MFIFSFQSINYIIFITNITQTKNNMKKKVLDITSFDCPMTFIKAKEFIKSNANDKKIIIIKGKDNLQKLENSLKKNFRTSSKKIEKDIFALKLIQ
;
A
#
# COMPACT_ATOMS: atom_id res chain seq x y z
N MET A 1 -24.31 16.24 -17.33
CA MET A 1 -23.94 15.80 -15.97
C MET A 1 -23.39 14.38 -16.04
N PHE A 2 -22.16 14.21 -16.55
CA PHE A 2 -21.51 12.90 -16.72
C PHE A 2 -20.01 13.07 -16.48
N ILE A 3 -19.60 13.27 -15.21
CA ILE A 3 -18.18 13.42 -14.85
C ILE A 3 -17.73 12.32 -13.87
N PHE A 4 -18.62 11.44 -13.41
CA PHE A 4 -18.29 10.45 -12.38
C PHE A 4 -17.73 9.10 -12.88
N SER A 5 -17.72 8.81 -14.19
CA SER A 5 -17.32 7.46 -14.68
C SER A 5 -15.83 7.27 -15.02
N PHE A 6 -15.04 8.34 -15.19
CA PHE A 6 -13.65 8.19 -15.69
C PHE A 6 -12.63 7.75 -14.63
N GLN A 7 -12.90 7.98 -13.34
CA GLN A 7 -12.02 7.56 -12.24
C GLN A 7 -12.02 6.04 -12.05
N SER A 8 -13.20 5.41 -12.12
CA SER A 8 -13.35 3.96 -11.92
C SER A 8 -12.76 3.13 -13.06
N ILE A 9 -12.82 3.62 -14.30
CA ILE A 9 -12.31 2.89 -15.47
C ILE A 9 -10.77 2.78 -15.42
N ASN A 10 -10.08 3.87 -15.05
CA ASN A 10 -8.63 3.85 -14.87
C ASN A 10 -8.20 2.91 -13.72
N TYR A 11 -8.97 2.89 -12.63
CA TYR A 11 -8.74 1.97 -11.52
C TYR A 11 -8.90 0.50 -11.94
N ILE A 12 -9.97 0.18 -12.67
CA ILE A 12 -10.23 -1.19 -13.14
C ILE A 12 -9.15 -1.66 -14.13
N ILE A 13 -8.70 -0.80 -15.06
CA ILE A 13 -7.61 -1.10 -16.00
C ILE A 13 -6.27 -1.33 -15.27
N PHE A 14 -6.03 -0.61 -14.18
CA PHE A 14 -4.86 -0.80 -13.33
C PHE A 14 -4.90 -2.16 -12.60
N ILE A 15 -6.07 -2.57 -12.10
CA ILE A 15 -6.25 -3.87 -11.43
C ILE A 15 -6.08 -5.05 -12.41
N THR A 16 -6.59 -4.94 -13.64
CA THR A 16 -6.49 -6.03 -14.63
C THR A 16 -5.09 -6.20 -15.20
N ASN A 17 -4.31 -5.13 -15.37
CA ASN A 17 -2.90 -5.25 -15.77
C ASN A 17 -2.01 -5.93 -14.72
N ILE A 18 -2.41 -5.90 -13.43
CA ILE A 18 -1.66 -6.52 -12.34
C ILE A 18 -1.78 -8.05 -12.34
N THR A 19 -2.89 -8.61 -12.81
CA THR A 19 -3.20 -10.04 -12.69
C THR A 19 -2.53 -10.92 -13.76
N GLN A 20 -2.04 -10.36 -14.86
CA GLN A 20 -1.55 -11.16 -16.00
C GLN A 20 -0.05 -11.52 -15.99
N THR A 21 0.78 -11.04 -15.05
CA THR A 21 2.19 -11.47 -14.96
C THR A 21 2.39 -12.65 -14.00
N LYS A 22 1.97 -13.81 -14.51
CA LYS A 22 2.45 -15.19 -14.30
C LYS A 22 3.76 -15.36 -13.49
N ASN A 23 3.61 -15.63 -12.17
CA ASN A 23 4.33 -16.60 -11.31
C ASN A 23 4.28 -16.17 -9.82
N ASN A 24 3.26 -16.67 -9.12
CA ASN A 24 3.15 -16.87 -7.66
C ASN A 24 3.53 -15.74 -6.66
N MET A 25 3.44 -14.47 -7.04
CA MET A 25 3.36 -13.39 -6.04
C MET A 25 2.15 -12.51 -6.32
N LYS A 26 1.08 -12.66 -5.53
CA LYS A 26 -0.10 -11.80 -5.64
C LYS A 26 0.30 -10.42 -5.13
N LYS A 27 -0.13 -9.36 -5.83
CA LYS A 27 0.03 -7.99 -5.30
C LYS A 27 -1.11 -7.74 -4.34
N LYS A 28 -0.77 -7.34 -3.12
CA LYS A 28 -1.73 -7.04 -2.07
C LYS A 28 -1.58 -5.58 -1.68
N VAL A 29 -2.71 -4.88 -1.62
CA VAL A 29 -2.78 -3.47 -1.26
C VAL A 29 -3.58 -3.35 0.02
N LEU A 30 -3.03 -2.64 1.01
CA LEU A 30 -3.71 -2.27 2.25
C LEU A 30 -3.89 -0.76 2.28
N ASP A 31 -5.13 -0.31 2.45
CA ASP A 31 -5.43 1.09 2.73
C ASP A 31 -5.65 1.29 4.23
N ILE A 32 -4.80 2.12 4.85
CA ILE A 32 -4.89 2.52 6.27
C ILE A 32 -4.97 4.04 6.43
N THR A 33 -5.41 4.75 5.39
CA THR A 33 -5.58 6.22 5.41
C THR A 33 -6.64 6.69 6.40
N SER A 34 -7.63 5.85 6.72
CA SER A 34 -8.70 6.13 7.67
C SER A 34 -8.32 5.87 9.14
N PHE A 35 -7.09 5.41 9.41
CA PHE A 35 -6.65 5.02 10.75
C PHE A 35 -5.42 5.81 11.18
N ASP A 36 -5.47 6.33 12.40
CA ASP A 36 -4.32 6.96 13.05
C ASP A 36 -3.52 5.96 13.88
N CYS A 37 -2.29 6.36 14.22
CA CYS A 37 -1.43 5.63 15.13
C CYS A 37 -2.13 5.48 16.51
N PRO A 38 -2.12 4.29 17.16
CA PRO A 38 -1.32 3.09 16.84
C PRO A 38 -2.00 2.07 15.91
N MET A 39 -3.25 2.27 15.52
CA MET A 39 -4.05 1.28 14.79
C MET A 39 -3.44 0.96 13.41
N THR A 40 -2.86 1.97 12.77
CA THR A 40 -2.08 1.88 11.51
C THR A 40 -0.96 0.83 11.61
N PHE A 41 -0.26 0.76 12.75
CA PHE A 41 0.86 -0.16 12.95
C PHE A 41 0.41 -1.61 13.12
N ILE A 42 -0.65 -1.82 13.90
CA ILE A 42 -1.20 -3.16 14.16
C ILE A 42 -1.67 -3.77 12.83
N LYS A 43 -2.48 -3.02 12.07
CA LYS A 43 -3.00 -3.47 10.77
C LYS A 43 -1.89 -3.70 9.75
N ALA A 44 -0.89 -2.82 9.69
CA ALA A 44 0.26 -3.02 8.80
C ALA A 44 1.03 -4.31 9.17
N LYS A 45 1.25 -4.57 10.45
CA LYS A 45 1.96 -5.77 10.92
C LYS A 45 1.19 -7.05 10.62
N GLU A 46 -0.12 -7.07 10.88
CA GLU A 46 -0.98 -8.21 10.54
C GLU A 46 -0.99 -8.47 9.03
N PHE A 47 -1.13 -7.41 8.23
CA PHE A 47 -1.11 -7.52 6.78
C PHE A 47 0.20 -8.06 6.23
N ILE A 48 1.35 -7.63 6.77
CA ILE A 48 2.65 -8.14 6.36
C ILE A 48 2.77 -9.64 6.70
N LYS A 49 2.32 -10.05 7.88
CA LYS A 49 2.32 -11.46 8.31
C LYS A 49 1.44 -12.33 7.44
N SER A 50 0.20 -11.92 7.18
CA SER A 50 -0.76 -12.69 6.39
C SER A 50 -0.39 -12.82 4.91
N ASN A 51 0.53 -11.98 4.41
CA ASN A 51 0.92 -11.92 3.01
C ASN A 51 2.43 -12.10 2.82
N ALA A 52 3.08 -12.94 3.63
CA ALA A 52 4.54 -13.08 3.71
C ALA A 52 5.21 -13.25 2.33
N ASN A 53 4.67 -14.07 1.43
CA ASN A 53 5.26 -14.34 0.11
C ASN A 53 4.78 -13.40 -1.00
N ASP A 54 3.94 -12.41 -0.69
CA ASP A 54 3.32 -11.53 -1.67
C ASP A 54 3.99 -10.15 -1.72
N LYS A 55 3.81 -9.46 -2.85
CA LYS A 55 4.23 -8.06 -3.01
C LYS A 55 3.23 -7.17 -2.26
N LYS A 56 3.71 -6.43 -1.26
CA LYS A 56 2.87 -5.66 -0.34
C LYS A 56 2.99 -4.15 -0.64
N ILE A 57 1.86 -3.48 -0.75
CA ILE A 57 1.76 -2.03 -0.86
C ILE A 57 0.83 -1.54 0.25
N ILE A 58 1.28 -0.57 1.03
CA ILE A 58 0.53 0.01 2.14
C ILE A 58 0.30 1.50 1.82
N ILE A 59 -0.95 1.94 1.82
CA ILE A 59 -1.33 3.34 1.59
C ILE A 59 -1.56 3.99 2.96
N ILE A 60 -0.83 5.07 3.24
CA ILE A 60 -0.73 5.69 4.55
C ILE A 60 -0.99 7.18 4.42
N LYS A 61 -1.77 7.71 5.35
CA LYS A 61 -1.99 9.15 5.49
C LYS A 61 -1.05 9.74 6.55
N GLY A 62 -0.45 10.87 6.23
CA GLY A 62 0.46 11.62 7.09
C GLY A 62 1.93 11.20 6.96
N LYS A 63 2.81 12.20 6.88
CA LYS A 63 4.27 12.00 6.77
C LYS A 63 4.87 11.37 8.01
N ASP A 64 4.39 11.75 9.20
CA ASP A 64 4.91 11.22 10.46
C ASP A 64 4.61 9.73 10.64
N ASN A 65 3.39 9.31 10.25
CA ASN A 65 2.99 7.90 10.25
C ASN A 65 3.84 7.09 9.26
N LEU A 66 4.07 7.63 8.06
CA LEU A 66 4.98 7.03 7.08
C LEU A 66 6.38 6.86 7.68
N GLN A 67 6.97 7.91 8.24
CA GLN A 67 8.34 7.88 8.75
C GLN A 67 8.50 6.88 9.90
N LYS A 68 7.56 6.86 10.85
CA LYS A 68 7.58 5.90 11.96
C LYS A 68 7.44 4.46 11.46
N LEU A 69 6.56 4.21 10.48
CA LEU A 69 6.39 2.88 9.90
C LEU A 69 7.62 2.44 9.08
N GLU A 70 8.17 3.34 8.28
CA GLU A 70 9.37 3.09 7.49
C GLU A 70 10.57 2.76 8.39
N ASN A 71 10.75 3.49 9.50
CA ASN A 71 11.81 3.21 10.48
C ASN A 71 11.64 1.84 11.16
N SER A 72 10.39 1.43 11.43
CA SER A 72 10.11 0.10 11.99
C SER A 72 10.40 -1.03 10.99
N LEU A 73 10.04 -0.81 9.72
CA LEU A 73 10.15 -1.83 8.67
C LEU A 73 11.52 -1.92 8.02
N LYS A 74 12.29 -0.82 7.97
CA LYS A 74 13.66 -0.78 7.43
C LYS A 74 14.61 -1.79 8.07
N LYS A 75 14.35 -2.19 9.32
CA LYS A 75 15.15 -3.21 10.02
C LYS A 75 15.03 -4.61 9.41
N ASN A 76 13.91 -4.91 8.75
CA ASN A 76 13.59 -6.27 8.28
C ASN A 76 13.27 -6.35 6.78
N PHE A 77 12.94 -5.23 6.14
CA PHE A 77 12.50 -5.18 4.75
C PHE A 77 13.10 -3.98 4.02
N ARG A 78 13.33 -4.14 2.71
CA ARG A 78 13.66 -3.01 1.84
C ARG A 78 12.37 -2.25 1.52
N THR A 79 12.28 -1.02 1.99
CA THR A 79 11.12 -0.16 1.79
C THR A 79 11.34 0.82 0.63
N SER A 80 10.27 1.15 -0.09
CA SER A 80 10.25 2.23 -1.08
C SER A 80 8.95 3.01 -0.92
N SER A 81 9.03 4.30 -0.66
CA SER A 81 7.87 5.18 -0.51
C SER A 81 7.68 6.04 -1.77
N LYS A 82 6.42 6.26 -2.14
CA LYS A 82 6.01 7.15 -3.23
C LYS A 82 4.84 8.01 -2.76
N LYS A 83 4.94 9.32 -2.96
CA LYS A 83 3.81 10.23 -2.72
C LYS A 83 2.76 10.05 -3.83
N ILE A 84 1.51 9.84 -3.45
CA ILE A 84 0.38 9.72 -4.38
C ILE A 84 -0.40 11.04 -4.41
N GLU A 85 -0.70 11.59 -3.24
CA GLU A 85 -1.52 12.79 -3.09
C GLU A 85 -1.02 13.68 -1.94
N LYS A 86 -1.73 14.78 -1.65
CA LYS A 86 -1.46 15.62 -0.49
C LYS A 86 -1.66 14.79 0.77
N ASP A 87 -0.58 14.63 1.54
CA ASP A 87 -0.52 13.84 2.77
C ASP A 87 -0.87 12.35 2.63
N ILE A 88 -0.85 11.79 1.41
CA ILE A 88 -1.05 10.35 1.16
C ILE A 88 0.16 9.74 0.45
N PHE A 89 0.65 8.64 1.00
CA PHE A 89 1.86 7.96 0.56
C PHE A 89 1.62 6.47 0.38
N ALA A 90 2.18 5.88 -0.68
CA ALA A 90 2.28 4.45 -0.84
C ALA A 90 3.66 3.96 -0.41
N LEU A 91 3.68 3.02 0.52
CA LEU A 91 4.86 2.30 0.97
C LEU A 91 4.86 0.90 0.35
N LYS A 92 5.81 0.65 -0.53
CA LYS A 92 6.06 -0.66 -1.12
C LYS A 92 7.11 -1.40 -0.30
N LEU A 93 6.82 -2.64 0.05
CA LEU A 93 7.75 -3.54 0.72
C LEU A 93 8.32 -4.51 -0.30
N ILE A 94 9.65 -4.55 -0.36
CA ILE A 94 10.44 -5.48 -1.16
C ILE A 94 11.15 -6.39 -0.16
N GLN A 95 10.96 -7.68 -0.33
CA GLN A 95 11.48 -8.73 0.51
C GLN A 95 12.54 -9.50 -0.26
#